data_AF-A0A150FU91-F1
#
_entry.id   AF-A0A150FU91-F1
#
_cell.length_a   1.000
_cell.length_b   1.000
_cell.length_c   1.000
_cell.angle_alpha   90.00
_cell.angle_beta   90.00
_cell.angle_gamma   90.00
#
_symmetry.space_group_name_H-M   'P 1'
#
loop_
_entity.id
_entity.type
_entity.pdbx_description
1 polymer ?
#
loop_
_entity_poly.entity_id
_entity_poly.type
_entity_poly.pdbx_seq_one_letter_code
_entity_poly.pdbx_strand_id
1 'polypeptide(L)'
;MSHLGQAALELVTDPNKLLTAVGGTTLLFLGIYTTRETTRVVGRTVEAWLGTPRLVRETSRFNIWNPKTWSLGPLKTKEDVKKDFSDIILHQELHDTVRQVSAAAANTKAHGAPFRHMLFYGPPGTGKTLVAKRMARTSGMDYAIMSGGDVAPLEGRAVTQLHQAFDWAEKSRR
;
A
#
# COMPACT_ATOMS: atom_id res chain seq x y z
N MET A 1 3.52 54.80 26.80
CA MET A 1 2.37 54.09 26.17
C MET A 1 2.19 54.47 24.69
N SER A 2 3.24 54.89 23.97
CA SER A 2 3.12 55.57 22.66
C SER A 2 3.71 54.81 21.47
N HIS A 3 4.43 53.69 21.68
CA HIS A 3 5.14 52.99 20.60
C HIS A 3 4.23 52.14 19.70
N LEU A 4 3.11 51.62 20.24
CA LEU A 4 2.13 50.86 19.46
C LEU A 4 1.28 51.76 18.54
N GLY A 5 1.00 53.00 18.97
CA GLY A 5 0.22 53.95 18.17
C GLY A 5 0.99 54.50 16.98
N GLN A 6 2.29 54.76 17.14
CA GLN A 6 3.14 55.20 16.02
C GLN A 6 3.35 54.10 14.98
N ALA A 7 3.54 52.85 15.39
CA ALA A 7 3.64 51.73 14.46
C ALA A 7 2.33 51.49 13.67
N ALA A 8 1.17 51.66 14.32
CA ALA A 8 -0.12 51.56 13.67
C ALA A 8 -0.35 52.71 12.66
N LEU A 9 0.04 53.93 13.02
CA LEU A 9 -0.01 55.08 12.11
C LEU A 9 0.97 54.90 10.94
N GLU A 10 2.16 54.37 11.17
CA GLU A 10 3.14 54.06 10.12
C GLU A 10 2.61 53.01 9.14
N LEU A 11 1.89 52.00 9.63
CA LEU A 11 1.22 51.00 8.80
C LEU A 11 0.09 51.58 7.94
N VAL A 12 -0.62 52.59 8.44
CA VAL A 12 -1.72 53.24 7.71
C VAL A 12 -1.20 54.26 6.70
N THR A 13 -0.04 54.86 6.96
CA THR A 13 0.53 55.94 6.14
C THR A 13 1.39 55.40 4.99
N ASP A 14 2.07 54.26 5.17
CA ASP A 14 2.91 53.62 4.12
C ASP A 14 2.11 52.63 3.26
N PRO A 15 1.81 52.96 1.98
CA PRO A 15 0.99 52.10 1.12
C PRO A 15 1.63 50.72 0.85
N ASN A 16 2.96 50.64 0.80
CA ASN A 16 3.66 49.37 0.58
C ASN A 16 3.63 48.45 1.83
N LYS A 17 3.71 49.03 3.04
CA LYS A 17 3.62 48.27 4.30
C LYS A 17 2.19 47.82 4.56
N LEU A 18 1.20 48.68 4.26
CA LEU A 18 -0.22 48.32 4.33
C LEU A 18 -0.55 47.17 3.38
N LEU A 19 -0.13 47.27 2.12
CA LEU A 19 -0.39 46.25 1.10
C LEU A 19 0.23 44.90 1.48
N THR A 20 1.45 44.92 2.04
CA THR A 20 2.12 43.71 2.52
C THR A 20 1.41 43.10 3.74
N ALA A 21 0.94 43.93 4.68
CA ALA A 21 0.22 43.47 5.86
C ALA A 21 -1.17 42.88 5.54
N VAL A 22 -1.95 43.59 4.72
CA VAL A 22 -3.27 43.14 4.27
C VAL A 22 -3.12 41.91 3.37
N GLY A 23 -2.22 41.94 2.39
CA GLY A 23 -1.94 40.82 1.51
C GLY A 23 -1.47 39.57 2.26
N GLY A 24 -0.56 39.74 3.23
CA GLY A 24 -0.07 38.64 4.08
C GLY A 24 -1.18 38.03 4.95
N THR A 25 -2.03 38.88 5.52
CA THR A 25 -3.15 38.45 6.37
C THR A 25 -4.20 37.70 5.55
N THR A 26 -4.57 38.23 4.37
CA THR A 26 -5.51 37.55 3.46
C THR A 26 -4.96 36.21 2.98
N LEU A 27 -3.67 36.12 2.63
CA LEU A 27 -3.02 34.86 2.24
C LEU A 27 -3.03 33.83 3.36
N LEU A 28 -2.80 34.23 4.62
CA LEU A 28 -2.88 33.33 5.76
C LEU A 28 -4.29 32.77 5.95
N PHE A 29 -5.31 33.64 5.92
CA PHE A 29 -6.70 33.20 6.04
C PHE A 29 -7.12 32.31 4.88
N LEU A 30 -6.74 32.66 3.65
CA LEU A 30 -6.98 31.84 2.47
C LEU A 30 -6.31 30.47 2.62
N GLY A 31 -5.04 30.42 3.03
CA GLY A 31 -4.31 29.18 3.26
C GLY A 31 -4.95 28.28 4.32
N ILE A 32 -5.39 28.85 5.45
CA ILE A 32 -6.07 28.10 6.51
C ILE A 32 -7.42 27.57 6.02
N TYR A 33 -8.19 28.39 5.31
CA TYR A 33 -9.50 27.99 4.79
C TYR A 33 -9.40 26.92 3.69
N THR A 34 -8.48 27.08 2.73
CA THR A 34 -8.24 26.09 1.69
C THR A 34 -7.73 24.78 2.29
N THR A 35 -6.89 24.82 3.32
CA THR A 35 -6.40 23.60 4.00
C THR A 35 -7.55 22.83 4.64
N ARG A 36 -8.48 23.51 5.31
CA ARG A 36 -9.61 22.87 5.99
C ARG A 36 -10.54 22.14 5.02
N GLU A 37 -10.79 22.71 3.85
CA GLU A 37 -11.69 22.09 2.86
C GLU A 37 -10.99 21.03 2.00
N THR A 38 -9.73 21.27 1.62
CA THR A 38 -8.94 20.31 0.82
C THR A 38 -8.67 19.01 1.58
N THR A 39 -8.47 19.08 2.90
CA THR A 39 -8.21 17.91 3.75
C THR A 39 -9.30 16.84 3.62
N ARG A 40 -10.57 17.23 3.48
CA ARG A 40 -11.71 16.30 3.45
C ARG A 40 -11.79 15.50 2.14
N VAL A 41 -11.48 16.13 1.02
CA VAL A 41 -11.53 15.49 -0.32
C VAL A 41 -10.25 14.69 -0.58
N VAL A 42 -9.11 15.25 -0.18
CA VAL A 42 -7.79 14.59 -0.32
C VAL A 42 -7.75 13.33 0.55
N GLY A 43 -8.26 13.36 1.79
CA GLY A 43 -8.25 12.20 2.68
C GLY A 43 -8.87 10.93 2.07
N ARG A 44 -10.05 11.02 1.47
CA ARG A 44 -10.72 9.87 0.84
C ARG A 44 -9.96 9.32 -0.37
N THR A 45 -9.33 10.21 -1.13
CA THR A 45 -8.56 9.81 -2.32
C THR A 45 -7.21 9.20 -1.93
N VAL A 46 -6.59 9.74 -0.88
CA VAL A 46 -5.35 9.22 -0.29
C VAL A 46 -5.59 7.85 0.36
N GLU A 47 -6.73 7.65 1.04
CA GLU A 47 -7.14 6.34 1.54
C GLU A 47 -7.32 5.32 0.41
N ALA A 48 -7.91 5.70 -0.72
CA ALA A 48 -8.06 4.81 -1.87
C ALA A 48 -6.71 4.47 -2.53
N TRP A 49 -5.74 5.38 -2.49
CA TRP A 49 -4.42 5.16 -3.07
C TRP A 49 -3.46 4.41 -2.15
N LEU A 50 -3.54 4.63 -0.83
CA LEU A 50 -2.62 4.07 0.17
C LEU A 50 -3.21 2.90 0.96
N GLY A 51 -4.52 2.67 0.85
CA GLY A 51 -5.23 1.62 1.57
C GLY A 51 -5.17 0.26 0.87
N THR A 52 -5.24 -0.80 1.67
CA THR A 52 -5.51 -2.16 1.17
C THR A 52 -7.00 -2.29 0.85
N PRO A 53 -7.38 -2.90 -0.29
CA PRO A 53 -8.78 -3.13 -0.62
C PRO A 53 -9.44 -4.02 0.44
N ARG A 54 -10.74 -3.80 0.69
CA ARG A 54 -11.48 -4.44 1.81
C ARG A 54 -11.50 -5.97 1.74
N LEU A 55 -11.29 -6.52 0.55
CA LEU A 55 -11.31 -7.95 0.30
C LEU A 55 -9.99 -8.66 0.68
N VAL A 56 -8.90 -7.91 0.84
CA VAL A 56 -7.59 -8.46 1.17
C VAL A 56 -7.44 -8.52 2.69
N ARG A 57 -7.36 -9.74 3.23
CA ARG A 57 -7.14 -10.00 4.66
C ARG A 57 -5.70 -9.82 5.08
N GLU A 58 -4.79 -10.35 4.27
CA GLU A 58 -3.35 -10.33 4.54
C GLU A 58 -2.59 -9.90 3.30
N THR A 59 -1.58 -9.06 3.47
CA THR A 59 -0.72 -8.57 2.39
C THR A 59 0.74 -8.49 2.83
N SER A 60 1.67 -8.60 1.87
CA SER A 60 3.10 -8.25 2.08
C SER A 60 3.37 -6.76 1.97
N ARG A 61 2.46 -5.97 1.39
CA ARG A 61 2.70 -4.56 1.11
C ARG A 61 2.71 -3.74 2.40
N PHE A 62 3.60 -2.76 2.44
CA PHE A 62 3.66 -1.78 3.52
C PHE A 62 2.31 -1.08 3.66
N ASN A 63 1.72 -1.15 4.84
CA ASN A 63 0.50 -0.43 5.17
C ASN A 63 0.88 0.82 5.99
N ILE A 64 0.84 1.99 5.35
CA ILE A 64 1.20 3.27 5.98
C ILE A 64 0.28 3.60 7.17
N TRP A 65 -0.93 3.03 7.19
CA TRP A 65 -1.92 3.23 8.24
C TRP A 65 -1.73 2.34 9.47
N ASN A 66 -0.87 1.31 9.39
CA ASN A 66 -0.59 0.43 10.53
C ASN A 66 0.83 0.70 11.08
N PRO A 67 0.98 1.45 12.19
CA PRO A 67 2.26 1.83 12.79
C PRO A 67 2.98 0.66 13.48
N LYS A 68 2.64 -0.58 13.15
CA LYS A 68 3.44 -1.77 13.49
C LYS A 68 4.31 -2.24 12.31
N THR A 69 3.93 -1.89 11.08
CA THR A 69 4.64 -2.28 9.85
C THR A 69 5.76 -1.32 9.45
N TRP A 70 5.83 -0.12 10.04
CA TRP A 70 6.98 0.79 9.90
C TRP A 70 8.25 0.28 10.60
N SER A 71 8.16 -0.81 11.37
CA SER A 71 9.35 -1.44 11.95
C SER A 71 10.25 -1.88 10.80
N LEU A 72 11.35 -1.14 10.63
CA LEU A 72 12.45 -1.41 9.71
C LEU A 72 13.08 -2.76 10.10
N GLY A 73 12.41 -3.84 9.73
CA GLY A 73 12.97 -5.18 9.79
C GLY A 73 14.19 -5.26 8.86
N PRO A 74 15.17 -6.12 9.16
CA PRO A 74 16.37 -6.24 8.36
C PRO A 74 15.99 -6.51 6.90
N LEU A 75 16.62 -5.79 5.98
CA LEU A 75 16.53 -6.04 4.55
C LEU A 75 16.98 -7.48 4.31
N LYS A 76 16.04 -8.42 4.17
CA LYS A 76 16.35 -9.82 3.88
C LYS A 76 17.21 -9.89 2.62
N THR A 77 18.43 -10.38 2.76
CA THR A 77 19.37 -10.54 1.65
C THR A 77 18.85 -11.65 0.72
N LYS A 78 19.24 -11.64 -0.55
CA LYS A 78 18.80 -12.63 -1.54
C LYS A 78 19.09 -14.08 -1.11
N GLU A 79 20.09 -14.31 -0.24
CA GLU A 79 20.34 -15.63 0.34
C GLU A 79 19.25 -16.10 1.32
N ASP A 80 18.64 -15.20 2.10
CA ASP A 80 17.56 -15.54 3.06
C ASP A 80 16.29 -15.98 2.32
N VAL A 81 16.06 -15.41 1.14
CA VAL A 81 14.95 -15.76 0.24
C VAL A 81 15.15 -17.14 -0.40
N LYS A 82 16.40 -17.62 -0.52
CA LYS A 82 16.70 -18.93 -1.12
C LYS A 82 16.57 -20.09 -0.14
N LYS A 83 16.72 -19.83 1.17
CA LYS A 83 16.45 -20.79 2.26
C LYS A 83 14.97 -20.93 2.58
N ASP A 84 14.10 -20.24 1.85
CA ASP A 84 12.72 -20.11 2.28
C ASP A 84 11.93 -21.42 2.15
N PHE A 85 12.24 -22.37 1.27
CA PHE A 85 11.46 -23.61 1.17
C PHE A 85 12.00 -24.80 1.99
N SER A 86 13.08 -24.64 2.75
CA SER A 86 13.64 -25.73 3.56
C SER A 86 12.89 -25.96 4.88
N ASP A 87 12.02 -25.02 5.28
CA ASP A 87 11.16 -25.13 6.46
C ASP A 87 9.86 -25.89 6.19
N ILE A 88 9.48 -26.10 4.92
CA ILE A 88 8.26 -26.82 4.54
C ILE A 88 8.60 -28.28 4.26
N ILE A 89 8.01 -29.18 5.03
CA ILE A 89 8.11 -30.62 4.82
C ILE A 89 7.18 -31.00 3.65
N LEU A 90 7.77 -31.25 2.48
CA LEU A 90 7.09 -31.67 1.25
C LEU A 90 7.74 -32.95 0.72
N HIS A 91 6.99 -33.72 -0.06
CA HIS A 91 7.58 -34.77 -0.90
C HIS A 91 8.55 -34.14 -1.91
N GLN A 92 9.69 -34.78 -2.20
CA GLN A 92 10.76 -34.19 -3.02
C GLN A 92 10.27 -33.71 -4.39
N GLU A 93 9.41 -34.48 -5.04
CA GLU A 93 8.80 -34.10 -6.33
C GLU A 93 8.00 -32.79 -6.26
N LEU A 94 7.29 -32.55 -5.15
CA LEU A 94 6.54 -31.31 -4.94
C LEU A 94 7.48 -30.14 -4.67
N HIS A 95 8.61 -30.39 -3.99
CA HIS A 95 9.63 -29.37 -3.74
C HIS A 95 10.22 -28.87 -5.06
N ASP A 96 10.63 -29.79 -5.94
CA ASP A 96 11.18 -29.47 -7.25
C ASP A 96 10.17 -28.73 -8.13
N THR A 97 8.91 -29.17 -8.12
CA THR A 97 7.84 -28.52 -8.87
C THR A 97 7.62 -27.08 -8.40
N VAL A 98 7.44 -26.87 -7.08
CA VAL A 98 7.23 -25.53 -6.50
C VAL A 98 8.45 -24.63 -6.74
N ARG A 99 9.66 -25.18 -6.67
CA ARG A 99 10.90 -24.46 -6.96
C ARG A 99 11.01 -24.05 -8.43
N GLN A 100 10.69 -24.94 -9.35
CA GLN A 100 10.69 -24.64 -10.78
C GLN A 100 9.66 -23.56 -11.10
N VAL A 101 8.48 -23.67 -10.51
CA VAL A 101 7.38 -22.74 -10.70
C VAL A 101 7.69 -21.35 -10.13
N SER A 102 8.28 -21.26 -8.94
CA SER A 102 8.74 -19.99 -8.36
C SER A 102 9.85 -19.35 -9.18
N ALA A 103 10.82 -20.13 -9.66
CA ALA A 103 11.87 -19.64 -10.55
C ALA A 103 11.28 -19.12 -11.88
N ALA A 104 10.32 -19.83 -12.45
CA ALA A 104 9.59 -19.39 -13.64
C ALA A 104 8.85 -18.07 -13.37
N ALA A 105 8.13 -17.95 -12.25
CA ALA A 105 7.44 -16.72 -11.88
C ALA A 105 8.40 -15.52 -11.70
N ALA A 106 9.57 -15.73 -11.09
CA ALA A 106 10.60 -14.70 -10.97
C ALA A 106 11.14 -14.25 -12.34
N ASN A 107 11.38 -15.19 -13.25
CA ASN A 107 11.80 -14.87 -14.62
C ASN A 107 10.70 -14.16 -15.41
N THR A 108 9.45 -14.60 -15.26
CA THR A 108 8.26 -13.97 -15.85
C THR A 108 8.14 -12.51 -15.43
N LYS A 109 8.32 -12.23 -14.14
CA LYS A 109 8.37 -10.86 -13.61
C LYS A 109 9.49 -10.03 -14.24
N ALA A 110 10.68 -10.60 -14.42
CA ALA A 110 11.82 -9.89 -15.00
C ALA A 110 11.65 -9.55 -16.49
N HIS A 111 10.89 -10.37 -17.24
CA HIS A 111 10.76 -10.24 -18.69
C HIS A 111 9.35 -9.85 -19.16
N GLY A 112 8.42 -9.57 -18.25
CA GLY A 112 7.05 -9.16 -18.59
C GLY A 112 6.23 -10.27 -19.29
N ALA A 113 6.52 -11.54 -19.02
CA ALA A 113 5.74 -12.66 -19.55
C ALA A 113 4.41 -12.83 -18.78
N PRO A 114 3.42 -13.56 -19.31
CA PRO A 114 2.19 -13.84 -18.57
C PRO A 114 2.41 -14.79 -17.38
N PHE A 115 1.77 -14.50 -16.25
CA PHE A 115 1.78 -15.36 -15.07
C PHE A 115 0.85 -16.57 -15.23
N ARG A 116 1.20 -17.68 -14.57
CA ARG A 116 0.37 -18.89 -14.55
C ARG A 116 -0.56 -18.87 -13.33
N HIS A 117 -1.82 -19.28 -13.53
CA HIS A 117 -2.75 -19.54 -12.44
C HIS A 117 -2.50 -20.93 -11.87
N MET A 118 -2.50 -21.06 -10.55
CA MET A 118 -2.17 -22.30 -9.85
C MET A 118 -3.23 -22.59 -8.79
N LEU A 119 -3.60 -23.87 -8.69
CA LEU A 119 -4.54 -24.35 -7.70
C LEU A 119 -3.84 -25.35 -6.76
N PHE A 120 -3.77 -24.99 -5.48
CA PHE A 120 -3.30 -25.89 -4.43
C PHE A 120 -4.52 -26.56 -3.79
N TYR A 121 -4.59 -27.90 -3.85
CA TYR A 121 -5.70 -28.67 -3.29
C TYR A 121 -5.20 -29.76 -2.31
N GLY A 122 -6.09 -30.23 -1.44
CA GLY A 122 -5.80 -31.27 -0.44
C GLY A 122 -6.51 -31.05 0.90
N PRO A 123 -6.35 -31.96 1.87
CA PRO A 123 -7.00 -31.88 3.19
C PRO A 123 -6.71 -30.56 3.95
N PRO A 124 -7.63 -30.06 4.80
CA PRO A 124 -7.34 -28.86 5.59
C PRO A 124 -6.11 -29.06 6.48
N GLY A 125 -5.31 -28.00 6.70
CA GLY A 125 -4.11 -28.06 7.53
C GLY A 125 -2.81 -28.52 6.84
N THR A 126 -2.84 -28.93 5.56
CA THR A 126 -1.62 -29.37 4.84
C THR A 126 -0.70 -28.24 4.33
N GLY A 127 -0.79 -27.03 4.89
CA GLY A 127 0.14 -25.94 4.56
C GLY A 127 -0.02 -25.31 3.16
N LYS A 128 -1.11 -25.56 2.41
CA LYS A 128 -1.35 -24.96 1.08
C LYS A 128 -1.15 -23.43 1.04
N THR A 129 -1.78 -22.71 1.97
CA THR A 129 -1.66 -21.25 2.07
C THR A 129 -0.24 -20.82 2.43
N LEU A 130 0.46 -21.63 3.25
CA LEU A 130 1.84 -21.37 3.64
C LEU A 130 2.78 -21.51 2.43
N VAL A 131 2.62 -22.56 1.63
CA VAL A 131 3.36 -22.76 0.37
C VAL A 131 3.14 -21.59 -0.59
N ALA A 132 1.89 -21.14 -0.78
CA ALA A 132 1.58 -19.99 -1.64
C ALA A 132 2.25 -18.69 -1.16
N LYS A 133 2.18 -18.38 0.15
CA LYS A 133 2.88 -17.23 0.76
C LYS A 133 4.38 -17.30 0.51
N ARG A 134 4.96 -18.49 0.68
CA ARG A 134 6.39 -18.69 0.50
C ARG A 134 6.82 -18.55 -0.94
N MET A 135 6.04 -19.11 -1.86
CA MET A 135 6.27 -18.98 -3.29
C MET A 135 6.30 -17.52 -3.76
N ALA A 136 5.38 -16.68 -3.28
CA ALA A 136 5.40 -15.25 -3.57
C ALA A 136 6.70 -14.59 -3.05
N ARG A 137 7.08 -14.86 -1.79
CA ARG A 137 8.31 -14.33 -1.19
C ARG A 137 9.57 -14.78 -1.92
N THR A 138 9.69 -16.07 -2.24
CA THR A 138 10.85 -16.62 -2.97
C THR A 138 10.98 -16.05 -4.37
N SER A 139 9.85 -15.79 -5.03
CA SER A 139 9.82 -15.16 -6.35
C SER A 139 10.03 -13.64 -6.30
N GLY A 140 10.17 -13.06 -5.11
CA GLY A 140 10.32 -11.63 -4.90
C GLY A 140 9.07 -10.82 -5.25
N MET A 141 7.89 -11.44 -5.23
CA MET A 141 6.59 -10.82 -5.53
C MET A 141 5.87 -10.43 -4.25
N ASP A 142 4.99 -9.43 -4.35
CA ASP A 142 4.04 -9.16 -3.28
C ASP A 142 2.92 -10.22 -3.23
N TYR A 143 2.37 -10.49 -2.04
CA TYR A 143 1.22 -11.37 -1.86
C TYR A 143 0.03 -10.61 -1.29
N ALA A 144 -1.16 -11.04 -1.68
CA ALA A 144 -2.43 -10.65 -1.08
C ALA A 144 -3.32 -11.88 -0.97
N ILE A 145 -3.95 -12.06 0.19
CA ILE A 145 -4.81 -13.21 0.47
C ILE A 145 -6.22 -12.72 0.72
N MET A 146 -7.16 -13.24 -0.06
CA MET A 146 -8.59 -13.10 0.17
C MET A 146 -9.18 -14.46 0.53
N SER A 147 -10.25 -14.48 1.32
CA SER A 147 -11.07 -15.66 1.52
C SER A 147 -12.38 -15.53 0.75
N GLY A 148 -12.90 -16.64 0.21
CA GLY A 148 -14.23 -16.65 -0.41
C GLY A 148 -15.35 -16.21 0.56
N GLY A 149 -15.15 -16.42 1.86
CA GLY A 149 -16.05 -15.93 2.91
C GLY A 149 -16.11 -14.41 3.02
N ASP A 150 -15.09 -13.68 2.53
CA ASP A 150 -15.10 -12.21 2.50
C ASP A 150 -15.85 -11.67 1.26
N VAL A 151 -16.01 -12.49 0.22
CA VAL A 151 -16.71 -12.14 -1.03
C VAL A 151 -18.22 -12.34 -0.88
N ALA A 152 -18.64 -13.42 -0.22
CA ALA A 152 -20.06 -13.80 -0.12
C ALA A 152 -20.98 -12.69 0.44
N PRO A 153 -20.60 -11.90 1.46
CA PRO A 153 -21.45 -10.84 2.01
C PRO A 153 -21.59 -9.59 1.12
N LEU A 154 -20.81 -9.48 0.03
CA LEU A 154 -20.76 -8.25 -0.79
C LEU A 154 -21.84 -8.19 -1.87
N GLU A 155 -22.57 -9.29 -2.09
CA GLU A 155 -23.68 -9.39 -3.07
C GLU A 155 -23.31 -8.74 -4.43
N GLY A 156 -24.09 -7.73 -4.87
CA GLY A 156 -23.87 -7.02 -6.14
C GLY A 156 -22.61 -6.15 -6.19
N ARG A 157 -21.95 -5.87 -5.05
CA ARG A 157 -20.69 -5.10 -5.00
C ARG A 157 -19.44 -5.98 -5.06
N ALA A 158 -19.60 -7.31 -5.04
CA ALA A 158 -18.49 -8.25 -5.06
C ALA A 158 -17.58 -8.05 -6.28
N VAL A 159 -18.17 -7.86 -7.47
CA VAL A 159 -17.42 -7.65 -8.72
C VAL A 159 -16.59 -6.37 -8.66
N THR A 160 -17.18 -5.27 -8.17
CA THR A 160 -16.46 -4.00 -8.01
C THR A 160 -15.29 -4.12 -7.03
N GLN A 161 -15.46 -4.85 -5.93
CA GLN A 161 -14.38 -5.08 -4.96
C GLN A 161 -13.29 -6.00 -5.52
N LEU A 162 -13.65 -6.99 -6.32
CA LEU A 162 -12.69 -7.84 -7.04
C LEU A 162 -11.86 -7.02 -8.04
N HIS A 163 -12.50 -6.16 -8.84
CA HIS A 163 -11.79 -5.26 -9.74
C HIS A 163 -10.81 -4.36 -8.98
N GLN A 164 -11.27 -3.75 -7.87
CA GLN A 164 -10.39 -2.95 -7.02
C GLN A 164 -9.19 -3.74 -6.47
N ALA A 165 -9.38 -5.02 -6.14
CA ALA A 165 -8.31 -5.89 -5.69
C ALA A 165 -7.28 -6.19 -6.80
N PHE A 166 -7.75 -6.43 -8.03
CA PHE A 166 -6.87 -6.64 -9.19
C PHE A 166 -6.14 -5.35 -9.59
N ASP A 167 -6.83 -4.21 -9.66
CA ASP A 167 -6.22 -2.90 -9.95
C ASP A 167 -5.14 -2.55 -8.90
N TRP A 168 -5.39 -2.89 -7.64
CA TRP A 168 -4.42 -2.71 -6.57
C TRP A 168 -3.20 -3.63 -6.72
N ALA A 169 -3.41 -4.87 -7.17
CA ALA A 169 -2.35 -5.84 -7.43
C ALA A 169 -1.49 -5.42 -8.63
N GLU A 170 -2.09 -4.90 -9.70
CA GLU A 170 -1.38 -4.40 -10.88
C GLU A 170 -0.48 -3.19 -10.56
N LYS A 171 -0.92 -2.32 -9.64
CA LYS A 171 -0.11 -1.20 -9.12
C LYS A 171 1.07 -1.64 -8.23
N SER A 172 1.26 -2.95 -8.00
CA SER A 172 2.41 -3.45 -7.26
C SER A 172 3.72 -3.19 -7.97
N ARG A 173 4.73 -2.73 -7.22
CA ARG A 173 6.10 -2.52 -7.75
C ARG A 173 6.95 -3.81 -7.67
N ARG A 174 6.47 -4.81 -6.94
CA ARG A 174 7.09 -6.12 -6.76
C ARG A 174 6.13 -7.21 -7.21
#